data_AF-A0A1I0KYP0-F1
#
_entry.id   AF-A0A1I0KYP0-F1
#
_cell.length_a   1.000
_cell.length_b   1.000
_cell.length_c   1.000
_cell.angle_alpha   90.00
_cell.angle_beta   90.00
_cell.angle_gamma   90.00
#
_symmetry.space_group_name_H-M   'P 1'
#
loop_
_entity.id
_entity.type
_entity.pdbx_description
1 polymer ?
#
loop_
_entity_poly.entity_id
_entity_poly.type
_entity_poly.pdbx_seq_one_letter_code
_entity_poly.pdbx_strand_id
1 'polypeptide(L)'
;MNLIIAIIQDKDSNRLSSELVKANFRATKLASTGGFLRAGNTTFLIGVDDAQVEAVLSVIRNSCKVREQLVTPVTPMSGTTDSYLPLPVEVQVGGATVFVLPVDRFEHY
;
A
#
# COMPACT_ATOMS: atom_id res chain seq x y z
N MET A 1 11.98 20.01 -0.80
CA MET A 1 10.95 19.15 -1.45
C MET A 1 11.19 17.71 -1.04
N ASN A 2 10.14 16.91 -0.98
CA ASN A 2 10.19 15.49 -0.67
C ASN A 2 9.38 14.66 -1.69
N LEU A 3 9.84 13.44 -1.92
CA LEU A 3 9.11 12.40 -2.64
C LEU A 3 8.60 11.37 -1.62
N ILE A 4 7.28 11.23 -1.55
CA ILE A 4 6.62 10.25 -0.71
C ILE A 4 6.30 9.02 -1.57
N ILE A 5 6.75 7.85 -1.13
CA ILE A 5 6.41 6.55 -1.72
C ILE A 5 5.49 5.83 -0.74
N ALA A 6 4.23 5.65 -1.12
CA ALA A 6 3.21 5.00 -0.28
C ALA A 6 2.73 3.69 -0.91
N ILE A 7 3.05 2.57 -0.28
CA ILE A 7 2.61 1.22 -0.65
C ILE A 7 1.35 0.91 0.16
N ILE A 8 0.23 0.74 -0.54
CA ILE A 8 -1.10 0.54 0.06
C ILE A 8 -1.83 -0.64 -0.58
N GLN A 9 -2.90 -1.09 0.05
CA GLN A 9 -3.74 -2.14 -0.52
C GLN A 9 -4.63 -1.60 -1.65
N ASP A 10 -4.89 -2.42 -2.66
CA ASP A 10 -5.71 -2.04 -3.83
C ASP A 10 -7.11 -1.56 -3.44
N LYS A 11 -7.71 -2.18 -2.42
CA LYS A 11 -9.03 -1.79 -1.88
C LYS A 11 -9.08 -0.36 -1.33
N ASP A 12 -7.95 0.19 -0.89
CA ASP A 12 -7.87 1.57 -0.41
C ASP A 12 -7.40 2.55 -1.50
N SER A 13 -6.97 2.05 -2.67
CA SER A 13 -6.36 2.84 -3.74
C SER A 13 -7.26 3.96 -4.27
N ASN A 14 -8.52 3.63 -4.61
CA ASN A 14 -9.46 4.61 -5.17
C ASN A 14 -9.85 5.68 -4.14
N ARG A 15 -9.95 5.30 -2.86
CA ARG A 15 -10.22 6.22 -1.77
C ARG A 15 -9.05 7.18 -1.57
N LEU A 16 -7.83 6.66 -1.44
CA LEU A 16 -6.64 7.50 -1.29
C LEU A 16 -6.46 8.46 -2.48
N SER A 17 -6.63 7.95 -3.71
CA SER A 17 -6.55 8.79 -4.91
C SER A 17 -7.54 9.95 -4.87
N SER A 18 -8.78 9.69 -4.46
CA SER A 18 -9.83 10.72 -4.37
C SER A 18 -9.51 11.75 -3.29
N GLU A 19 -9.05 11.32 -2.13
CA GLU A 19 -8.72 12.23 -1.01
C GLU A 19 -7.46 13.06 -1.30
N LEU A 20 -6.45 12.50 -1.98
CA LEU A 20 -5.28 13.26 -2.43
C LEU A 20 -5.69 14.37 -3.41
N VAL A 21 -6.55 14.05 -4.40
CA VAL A 21 -7.05 15.04 -5.35
C VAL A 21 -7.87 16.13 -4.66
N LYS A 22 -8.77 15.76 -3.72
CA LYS A 22 -9.54 16.74 -2.92
C LYS A 22 -8.65 17.65 -2.08
N ALA A 23 -7.56 17.13 -1.54
CA ALA A 23 -6.56 17.88 -0.79
C ALA A 23 -5.56 18.63 -1.69
N ASN A 24 -5.78 18.63 -3.02
CA ASN A 24 -4.93 19.29 -4.03
C ASN A 24 -3.48 18.75 -4.09
N PHE A 25 -3.29 17.47 -3.77
CA PHE A 25 -2.02 16.77 -3.95
C PHE A 25 -1.98 16.01 -5.29
N ARG A 26 -0.88 16.17 -6.01
CA ARG A 26 -0.61 15.42 -7.24
C ARG A 26 0.10 14.12 -6.88
N ALA A 27 -0.39 13.02 -7.43
CA ALA A 27 0.21 11.71 -7.21
C ALA A 27 0.18 10.86 -8.47
N THR A 28 1.21 10.02 -8.64
CA THR A 28 1.29 9.01 -9.68
C THR A 28 1.01 7.63 -9.07
N LYS A 29 0.10 6.87 -9.68
CA LYS A 29 -0.29 5.54 -9.23
C LYS A 29 0.41 4.46 -10.07
N LEU A 30 0.97 3.46 -9.40
CA LEU A 30 1.63 2.29 -10.00
C LEU A 30 0.97 1.01 -9.47
N ALA A 31 0.71 0.06 -10.36
CA ALA A 31 0.39 -1.30 -9.95
C ALA A 31 1.68 -2.01 -9.51
N SER A 32 1.64 -2.64 -8.34
CA SER A 32 2.79 -3.34 -7.76
C SER A 32 2.35 -4.68 -7.15
N THR A 33 3.31 -5.49 -6.71
CA THR A 33 3.03 -6.81 -6.10
C THR A 33 3.86 -6.98 -4.85
N GLY A 34 3.22 -7.38 -3.75
CA GLY A 34 3.91 -7.62 -2.48
C GLY A 34 4.71 -8.93 -2.52
N GLY A 35 5.98 -8.89 -2.12
CA GLY A 35 6.85 -10.07 -2.18
C GLY A 35 6.45 -11.23 -1.27
N PHE A 36 5.85 -10.94 -0.11
CA PHE A 36 5.47 -11.96 0.88
C PHE A 36 4.19 -12.73 0.50
N LEU A 37 3.10 -11.99 0.28
CA LEU A 37 1.80 -12.60 -0.05
C LEU A 37 1.61 -12.87 -1.55
N ARG A 38 2.57 -12.45 -2.39
CA ARG A 38 2.47 -12.47 -3.87
C ARG A 38 1.14 -11.88 -4.38
N ALA A 39 0.58 -10.93 -3.62
CA ALA A 39 -0.69 -10.30 -3.87
C ALA A 39 -0.50 -8.90 -4.46
N GLY A 40 -1.45 -8.49 -5.32
CA GLY A 40 -1.51 -7.15 -5.89
C GLY A 40 -1.62 -6.08 -4.80
N ASN A 41 -0.86 -5.01 -4.99
CA ASN A 41 -0.96 -3.80 -4.18
C ASN A 41 -0.72 -2.58 -5.07
N THR A 42 -0.93 -1.40 -4.51
CA THR A 42 -0.78 -0.14 -5.24
C THR A 42 0.30 0.70 -4.59
N THR A 43 1.21 1.23 -5.39
CA THR A 43 2.21 2.21 -4.95
C THR A 43 1.86 3.59 -5.47
N PHE A 44 1.85 4.59 -4.60
CA PHE A 44 1.71 6.00 -4.94
C PHE A 44 3.05 6.72 -4.82
N LEU A 45 3.39 7.53 -5.82
CA LEU A 45 4.49 8.48 -5.80
C LEU A 45 3.92 9.89 -5.69
N ILE A 46 4.30 10.63 -4.64
CA ILE A 46 3.71 11.93 -4.33
C ILE A 46 4.85 12.93 -4.08
N GLY A 47 5.07 13.86 -5.01
CA GLY A 47 6.05 14.94 -4.85
C GLY A 47 5.39 16.15 -4.18
N VAL A 48 5.94 16.58 -3.04
CA VAL A 48 5.40 17.72 -2.27
C VAL A 48 6.49 18.60 -1.66
N ASP A 49 6.12 19.81 -1.30
CA ASP A 49 6.96 20.68 -0.49
C ASP A 49 7.11 20.16 0.94
N ASP A 50 8.21 20.52 1.61
CA ASP A 50 8.57 19.99 2.93
C ASP A 50 7.50 20.33 3.98
N ALA A 51 6.90 21.52 3.86
CA ALA A 51 5.81 21.96 4.73
C ALA A 51 4.50 21.15 4.56
N GLN A 52 4.35 20.41 3.45
CA GLN A 52 3.14 19.67 3.12
C GLN A 52 3.23 18.17 3.44
N VAL A 53 4.41 17.67 3.83
CA VAL A 53 4.64 16.24 4.09
C VAL A 53 3.64 15.69 5.12
N GLU A 54 3.49 16.36 6.26
CA GLU A 54 2.57 15.92 7.32
C GLU A 54 1.09 15.92 6.89
N ALA A 55 0.72 16.85 6.02
CA ALA A 55 -0.64 16.89 5.47
C ALA A 55 -0.90 15.68 4.57
N VAL A 56 0.05 15.30 3.71
CA VAL A 56 -0.06 14.08 2.89
C VAL A 56 -0.10 12.82 3.76
N LEU A 57 0.77 12.72 4.77
CA LEU A 57 0.79 11.59 5.70
C LEU A 57 -0.55 11.45 6.45
N SER A 58 -1.18 12.56 6.80
CA SER A 58 -2.52 12.59 7.42
C SER A 58 -3.60 12.06 6.47
N VAL A 59 -3.57 12.47 5.19
CA VAL A 59 -4.49 11.96 4.15
C VAL A 59 -4.32 10.45 3.97
N ILE A 60 -3.07 9.97 3.90
CA ILE A 60 -2.76 8.54 3.78
C ILE A 60 -3.30 7.77 4.99
N ARG A 61 -3.02 8.23 6.21
CA ARG A 61 -3.45 7.60 7.47
C ARG A 61 -4.97 7.50 7.58
N ASN A 62 -5.70 8.53 7.16
CA ASN A 62 -7.17 8.55 7.21
C ASN A 62 -7.82 7.68 6.13
N SER A 63 -7.10 7.45 5.03
CA SER A 63 -7.59 6.68 3.88
C SER A 63 -7.33 5.18 4.03
N CYS A 64 -6.17 4.80 4.58
CA CYS A 64 -5.70 3.41 4.60
C CYS A 64 -5.92 2.79 5.98
N LYS A 65 -6.70 1.69 6.04
CA LYS A 65 -7.01 1.00 7.31
C LYS A 65 -6.26 -0.32 7.41
N VAL A 66 -5.72 -0.61 8.61
CA VAL A 66 -5.20 -1.94 8.95
C VAL A 66 -6.37 -2.91 8.98
N ARG A 67 -6.18 -4.09 8.39
CA ARG A 67 -7.17 -5.17 8.36
C ARG A 67 -6.48 -6.49 8.61
N GLU A 68 -7.21 -7.46 9.12
CA GLU A 68 -6.76 -8.85 9.21
C GLU A 68 -7.18 -9.56 7.92
N GLN A 69 -6.28 -10.37 7.37
CA GLN A 69 -6.56 -11.21 6.21
C GLN A 69 -6.22 -12.65 6.58
N LEU A 70 -7.21 -13.52 6.44
CA LEU A 70 -7.03 -14.97 6.55
C LEU A 70 -6.30 -15.46 5.30
N VAL A 71 -5.14 -16.08 5.48
CA VAL A 71 -4.38 -16.72 4.40
C VAL A 71 -4.40 -18.22 4.66
N THR A 72 -4.92 -18.98 3.70
CA THR A 72 -4.87 -20.44 3.74
C THR A 72 -3.57 -20.89 3.05
N PRO A 73 -2.65 -21.55 3.77
CA PRO A 73 -1.44 -22.11 3.16
C PRO A 73 -1.80 -23.11 2.05
N VAL A 74 -1.10 -23.05 0.90
CA VAL A 74 -1.20 -24.07 -0.13
C VAL A 74 -0.45 -25.33 0.31
N THR A 75 -1.17 -26.42 0.56
CA THR A 75 -0.57 -27.74 0.80
C THR A 75 -0.04 -28.32 -0.51
N PRO A 76 1.20 -28.83 -0.55
CA PRO A 76 1.65 -29.66 -1.66
C PRO A 76 0.74 -30.90 -1.72
N MET A 77 0.02 -31.10 -2.83
CA MET A 77 -0.71 -32.34 -3.06
C MET A 77 0.28 -33.49 -3.27
N SER A 78 0.76 -34.09 -2.17
CA SER A 78 1.41 -35.38 -2.18
C SER A 78 0.45 -36.43 -1.63
N GLY A 79 -0.39 -36.98 -2.51
CA GLY A 79 -0.94 -38.36 -2.53
C GLY A 79 -1.39 -39.11 -1.27
N THR A 80 -1.44 -38.54 -0.07
CA THR A 80 -1.84 -39.26 1.15
C THR A 80 -3.29 -38.93 1.50
N THR A 81 -4.08 -39.99 1.68
CA THR A 81 -5.53 -40.01 1.89
C THR A 81 -6.05 -39.33 3.17
N ASP A 82 -5.18 -38.75 4.00
CA ASP A 82 -5.60 -37.91 5.13
C ASP A 82 -5.48 -36.43 4.75
N SER A 83 -6.63 -35.86 4.40
CA SER A 83 -6.76 -34.46 3.98
C SER A 83 -6.60 -33.55 5.20
N TYR A 84 -5.37 -33.23 5.58
CA TYR A 84 -5.11 -32.20 6.59
C TYR A 84 -5.52 -30.84 6.00
N LEU A 85 -6.69 -30.31 6.40
CA LEU A 85 -7.09 -28.95 6.06
C LEU A 85 -6.17 -28.01 6.84
N PRO A 86 -5.30 -27.21 6.18
CA PRO A 86 -4.46 -26.28 6.90
C PRO A 86 -5.35 -25.21 7.56
N LEU A 87 -5.16 -25.01 8.86
CA LEU A 87 -5.85 -23.96 9.60
C LEU A 87 -5.50 -22.59 8.99
N PRO A 88 -6.48 -21.73 8.72
CA PRO A 88 -6.24 -20.37 8.26
C PRO A 88 -5.31 -19.63 9.23
N VAL A 89 -4.28 -18.96 8.71
CA VAL A 89 -3.43 -18.08 9.52
C VAL A 89 -3.92 -16.65 9.32
N GLU A 90 -4.23 -15.97 10.42
CA GLU A 90 -4.51 -14.54 10.41
C GLU A 90 -3.21 -13.76 10.23
N VAL A 91 -3.13 -13.02 9.13
CA VAL A 91 -2.02 -12.10 8.88
C VAL A 91 -2.59 -10.69 8.93
N GLN A 92 -1.94 -9.79 9.68
CA GLN A 92 -2.29 -8.37 9.56
C GLN A 92 -1.84 -7.86 8.20
N VAL A 93 -2.81 -7.55 7.34
CA VAL A 93 -2.58 -7.00 6.00
C VAL A 93 -3.41 -5.74 5.87
N GLY A 94 -2.75 -4.59 5.91
CA GLY A 94 -3.40 -3.31 5.67
C GLY A 94 -2.60 -2.11 6.15
N GLY A 95 -3.23 -0.95 6.06
CA GLY A 95 -2.56 0.32 6.27
C GLY A 95 -1.74 0.76 5.06
N ALA A 96 -0.75 1.59 5.33
CA ALA A 96 0.17 2.14 4.34
C ALA A 96 1.60 2.01 4.84
N THR A 97 2.49 1.46 4.02
CA THR A 97 3.94 1.57 4.24
C THR A 97 4.41 2.79 3.47
N VAL A 98 5.02 3.75 4.16
CA VAL A 98 5.37 5.05 3.57
C VAL A 98 6.84 5.36 3.77
N PHE A 99 7.52 5.72 2.68
CA PHE A 99 8.88 6.26 2.69
C PHE A 99 8.83 7.72 2.28
N VAL A 100 9.59 8.57 2.98
CA VAL A 100 9.77 9.98 2.64
C VAL A 100 11.22 10.17 2.25
N LEU A 101 11.46 10.57 1.00
CA LEU A 101 12.80 10.75 0.46
C LEU A 101 13.05 12.23 0.17
N PRO A 102 14.22 12.77 0.57
CA PRO A 102 14.59 14.12 0.16
C PRO A 102 14.77 14.19 -1.35
N VAL A 103 14.39 15.32 -1.95
CA VAL A 103 14.56 15.60 -3.38
C VAL A 103 15.52 16.75 -3.56
N ASP A 104 16.69 16.48 -4.15
CA ASP A 104 17.73 17.48 -4.39
C ASP A 104 17.35 18.47 -5.50
N ARG A 105 16.60 18.00 -6.51
CA ARG A 105 16.16 18.81 -7.65
C ARG A 105 14.81 18.34 -8.17
N PHE A 106 13.89 19.27 -8.40
CA PHE A 106 12.59 19.05 -9.02
C PHE A 106 12.43 19.98 -10.23
N GLU A 107 11.93 19.44 -11.35
CA GLU A 107 11.70 20.17 -12.59
C GLU A 107 10.34 19.75 -13.15
N HIS A 108 9.62 20.69 -13.76
CA HIS A 108 8.35 20.43 -14.45
C HIS A 108 8.37 21.16 -15.79
N TYR A 109 8.29 20.40 -16.89
CA TYR A 109 8.29 20.90 -18.27
C TYR A 109 6.88 20.95 -18.84
#